data_AF-A0A5C6CCV8-F1
#
_entry.id   AF-A0A5C6CCV8-F1
#
_cell.length_a   1.000
_cell.length_b   1.000
_cell.length_c   1.000
_cell.angle_alpha   90.00
_cell.angle_beta   90.00
_cell.angle_gamma   90.00
#
_symmetry.space_group_name_H-M   'P 1'
#
loop_
_entity.id
_entity.type
_entity.pdbx_description
1 polymer ?
#
loop_
_entity_poly.entity_id
_entity_poly.type
_entity_poly.pdbx_seq_one_letter_code
_entity_poly.pdbx_strand_id
1 'polypeptide(L)'
;MSEIENTSPPESDVKYTPQPGERQLTVRALIAGCLVGSVVSCTNIYIGLKIGWTFGASIIAAVLSYSAFAMFNRHLSVMETNIAQTAGSAAGYMSSAAGLVSAIPALMLLGVEVPQGMLILWALGVAFLGVFFAVPLRRQYVEVERLRFPTGTAAAETILAMYSEAGDAVMKARVLLFSALAAAIFTLAYYFIPQLENPPLDEWFSWSFLALAATWGFHISISPSLLGAGLLIGPRVVWSLVAGAVLSWGILGPMAQRLGWAPGDVMSYSDGPRGWLLWPGVALMVSEALMSLGLSWRTVLRAFTSANALGDSREENPEAIPNSWWMGGLIAGSCLTIFMADHVFGIAWYLTLVAIPLSAVLAAVATRSTGETDINPVGGVGKVTQLVFGGLAPGQTTTNLMAAAITGAGASQASDMMQDLKTGHLLGASPRKQFIAQLVGICAGVILVVPVYNLFTNAWELGGEKLPAPAAMAWKAMAELLAGGFGMLPLHATKALAIAAIVGAALPVIRRNETLKPYLPSGLAMGIAFIIPAYNSLVMFYGLIAWYIWRAINPTAVEKLSFAVAAGFIAGEGLMGIVNATLTIFEVPPLT
;
A
#
# COMPACT_ATOMS: atom_id res chain seq x y z
N MET A 1 -46.45 -10.34 33.17
CA MET A 1 -46.56 -9.09 32.38
C MET A 1 -45.58 -8.11 32.98
N SER A 2 -44.40 -7.98 32.40
CA SER A 2 -43.42 -6.96 32.74
C SER A 2 -42.53 -6.74 31.53
N GLU A 3 -42.81 -5.63 30.84
CA GLU A 3 -41.93 -4.83 30.00
C GLU A 3 -41.09 -5.55 28.93
N ILE A 4 -41.68 -5.65 27.73
CA ILE A 4 -40.92 -5.69 26.48
C ILE A 4 -40.31 -4.30 26.32
N GLU A 5 -39.02 -4.19 26.58
CA GLU A 5 -38.20 -3.04 26.26
C GLU A 5 -38.36 -2.75 24.76
N ASN A 6 -39.05 -1.66 24.47
CA ASN A 6 -39.25 -1.11 23.14
C ASN A 6 -37.90 -0.54 22.68
N THR A 7 -36.99 -1.41 22.26
CA THR A 7 -35.76 -1.00 21.59
C THR A 7 -36.17 -0.34 20.28
N SER A 8 -36.04 0.98 20.24
CA SER A 8 -36.06 1.73 19.00
C SER A 8 -35.16 1.03 17.98
N PRO A 9 -35.57 0.92 16.69
CA PRO A 9 -34.70 0.37 15.67
C PRO A 9 -33.37 1.17 15.73
N PRO A 10 -32.21 0.50 15.67
CA PRO A 10 -30.93 1.18 15.79
C PRO A 10 -30.89 2.31 14.76
N GLU A 11 -30.59 3.54 15.21
CA GLU A 11 -30.43 4.70 14.34
C GLU A 11 -29.61 4.28 13.10
N SER A 12 -30.16 4.62 11.93
CA SER A 12 -29.50 4.36 10.66
C SER A 12 -28.16 5.10 10.66
N ASP A 13 -27.06 4.42 10.34
CA ASP A 13 -25.74 5.06 10.23
C ASP A 13 -25.58 5.85 8.92
N VAL A 14 -26.63 5.87 8.09
CA VAL A 14 -26.71 6.65 6.85
C VAL A 14 -26.73 8.15 7.18
N LYS A 15 -25.75 8.88 6.65
CA LYS A 15 -25.54 10.32 6.86
C LYS A 15 -26.14 11.20 5.74
N TYR A 16 -26.47 10.62 4.60
CA TYR A 16 -27.05 11.32 3.47
C TYR A 16 -28.09 10.46 2.76
N THR A 17 -29.21 11.07 2.40
CA THR A 17 -30.30 10.43 1.67
C THR A 17 -30.36 11.03 0.26
N PRO A 18 -30.01 10.27 -0.79
CA PRO A 18 -30.06 10.78 -2.16
C PRO A 18 -31.48 11.17 -2.57
N GLN A 19 -31.60 12.24 -3.34
CA GLN A 19 -32.91 12.65 -3.86
C GLN A 19 -33.40 11.68 -4.95
N PRO A 20 -34.72 11.47 -5.12
CA PRO A 20 -35.24 10.67 -6.22
C PRO A 20 -34.73 11.15 -7.59
N GLY A 21 -34.05 10.27 -8.33
CA GLY A 21 -33.46 10.61 -9.63
C GLY A 21 -32.11 11.33 -9.59
N GLU A 22 -31.50 11.50 -8.40
CA GLU A 22 -30.14 12.02 -8.28
C GLU A 22 -29.17 11.13 -9.05
N ARG A 23 -28.38 11.75 -9.94
CA ARG A 23 -27.41 11.03 -10.75
C ARG A 23 -26.29 10.53 -9.85
N GLN A 24 -26.02 9.23 -9.90
CA GLN A 24 -24.90 8.61 -9.19
C GLN A 24 -23.80 8.24 -10.19
N LEU A 25 -24.04 7.19 -10.99
CA LEU A 25 -23.11 6.73 -12.01
C LEU A 25 -23.18 7.61 -13.26
N THR A 26 -22.20 8.49 -13.44
CA THR A 26 -22.09 9.33 -14.63
C THR A 26 -20.71 9.19 -15.28
N VAL A 27 -20.68 9.37 -16.60
CA VAL A 27 -19.43 9.28 -17.38
C VAL A 27 -18.41 10.31 -16.90
N ARG A 28 -18.85 11.53 -16.54
CA ARG A 28 -17.96 12.58 -16.02
C ARG A 28 -17.31 12.20 -14.68
N ALA A 29 -18.07 11.56 -13.77
CA ALA A 29 -17.55 11.09 -12.50
C ALA A 29 -16.54 9.96 -12.69
N LEU A 30 -16.86 8.99 -13.56
CA LEU A 30 -15.96 7.89 -13.88
C LEU A 30 -14.65 8.39 -14.49
N ILE A 31 -14.70 9.28 -15.49
CA ILE A 31 -13.49 9.81 -16.13
C ILE A 31 -12.62 10.54 -15.11
N ALA A 32 -13.20 11.43 -14.30
CA ALA A 32 -12.42 12.17 -13.31
C ALA A 32 -11.79 11.26 -12.26
N GLY A 33 -12.57 10.32 -11.71
CA GLY A 33 -12.08 9.31 -10.77
C GLY A 33 -10.94 8.48 -11.36
N CYS A 34 -11.14 7.93 -12.57
CA CYS A 34 -10.14 7.12 -13.26
C CYS A 34 -8.84 7.88 -13.53
N LEU A 35 -8.92 9.13 -13.99
CA LEU A 35 -7.73 9.94 -14.27
C LEU A 35 -6.95 10.26 -12.99
N VAL A 36 -7.64 10.75 -11.96
CA VAL A 36 -7.03 11.07 -10.67
C VAL A 36 -6.44 9.82 -10.03
N GLY A 37 -7.21 8.74 -9.97
CA GLY A 37 -6.78 7.47 -9.39
C GLY A 37 -5.58 6.87 -10.12
N SER A 38 -5.53 6.97 -11.44
CA SER A 38 -4.38 6.48 -12.22
C SER A 38 -3.10 7.28 -11.90
N VAL A 39 -3.20 8.60 -11.74
CA VAL A 39 -2.08 9.43 -11.29
C VAL A 39 -1.59 9.02 -9.91
N VAL A 40 -2.53 8.76 -8.98
CA VAL A 40 -2.18 8.26 -7.63
C VAL A 40 -1.51 6.89 -7.72
N SER A 41 -2.00 6.00 -8.58
CA SER A 41 -1.42 4.67 -8.82
C SER A 41 0.03 4.76 -9.29
N CYS A 42 0.32 5.64 -10.27
CA CYS A 42 1.66 5.86 -10.80
C CYS A 42 2.62 6.39 -9.71
N THR A 43 2.13 7.33 -8.90
CA THR A 43 2.87 7.85 -7.73
C THR A 43 3.14 6.75 -6.70
N ASN A 44 2.15 5.89 -6.46
CA ASN A 44 2.25 4.78 -5.53
C ASN A 44 3.26 3.71 -6.00
N ILE A 45 3.51 3.56 -7.30
CA ILE A 45 4.62 2.69 -7.78
C ILE A 45 5.96 3.26 -7.35
N TYR A 46 6.23 4.54 -7.64
CA TYR A 46 7.50 5.18 -7.29
C TYR A 46 7.77 5.08 -5.79
N ILE A 47 6.79 5.50 -4.98
CA ILE A 47 6.90 5.45 -3.52
C ILE A 47 6.97 4.01 -3.02
N GLY A 48 6.11 3.14 -3.51
CA GLY A 48 6.06 1.73 -3.10
C GLY A 48 7.39 1.03 -3.31
N LEU A 49 8.03 1.23 -4.46
CA LEU A 49 9.35 0.67 -4.74
C LEU A 49 10.46 1.36 -3.93
N LYS A 50 10.28 2.61 -3.49
CA LYS A 50 11.25 3.33 -2.66
C LYS A 50 11.20 2.93 -1.17
N ILE A 51 10.01 2.79 -0.59
CA ILE A 51 9.82 2.59 0.86
C ILE A 51 9.06 1.32 1.26
N GLY A 52 8.41 0.62 0.33
CA GLY A 52 7.77 -0.67 0.58
C GLY A 52 6.29 -0.66 0.96
N TRP A 53 5.63 0.50 0.94
CA TRP A 53 4.18 0.61 1.12
C TRP A 53 3.59 1.72 0.24
N THR A 54 2.27 1.73 0.10
CA THR A 54 1.52 2.69 -0.70
C THR A 54 0.55 3.50 0.15
N PHE A 55 0.06 4.63 -0.35
CA PHE A 55 -0.93 5.46 0.34
C PHE A 55 -2.33 5.25 -0.25
N GLY A 56 -3.35 5.43 0.59
CA GLY A 56 -4.75 5.28 0.18
C GLY A 56 -5.20 6.36 -0.80
N ALA A 57 -5.97 5.95 -1.82
CA ALA A 57 -6.38 6.83 -2.91
C ALA A 57 -7.78 7.44 -2.73
N SER A 58 -8.64 6.85 -1.89
CA SER A 58 -10.05 7.24 -1.73
C SER A 58 -10.28 8.74 -1.45
N ILE A 59 -9.73 9.29 -0.36
CA ILE A 59 -9.93 10.71 0.00
C ILE A 59 -9.34 11.65 -1.06
N ILE A 60 -8.18 11.29 -1.61
CA ILE A 60 -7.51 12.07 -2.66
C ILE A 60 -8.38 12.10 -3.92
N ALA A 61 -8.92 10.95 -4.33
CA ALA A 61 -9.80 10.83 -5.47
C ALA A 61 -11.08 11.66 -5.29
N ALA A 62 -11.69 11.64 -4.11
CA ALA A 62 -12.88 12.46 -3.80
C ALA A 62 -12.59 13.96 -3.93
N VAL A 63 -11.56 14.45 -3.23
CA VAL A 63 -11.23 15.89 -3.15
C VAL A 63 -10.79 16.42 -4.51
N LEU A 64 -9.90 15.71 -5.21
CA LEU A 64 -9.38 16.18 -6.50
C LEU A 64 -10.44 16.07 -7.61
N SER A 65 -11.25 15.01 -7.64
CA SER A 65 -12.33 14.91 -8.63
C SER A 65 -13.35 16.02 -8.45
N TYR A 66 -13.77 16.31 -7.22
CA TYR A 66 -14.65 17.44 -6.92
C TYR A 66 -14.03 18.77 -7.38
N SER A 67 -12.78 19.00 -7.01
CA SER A 67 -12.09 20.28 -7.26
C SER A 67 -11.78 20.53 -8.73
N ALA A 68 -11.52 19.46 -9.50
CA ALA A 68 -11.30 19.54 -10.95
C ALA A 68 -12.50 20.14 -11.68
N PHE A 69 -13.73 19.80 -11.27
CA PHE A 69 -14.93 20.41 -11.85
C PHE A 69 -15.22 21.80 -11.26
N ALA A 70 -14.98 21.99 -9.95
CA ALA A 70 -15.25 23.26 -9.27
C ALA A 70 -14.46 24.43 -9.89
N MET A 71 -13.25 24.17 -10.42
CA MET A 71 -12.44 25.16 -11.14
C MET A 71 -13.16 25.75 -12.38
N PHE A 72 -14.09 25.01 -12.98
CA PHE A 72 -14.85 25.43 -14.15
C PHE A 72 -16.29 25.84 -13.83
N ASN A 73 -16.58 26.21 -12.57
CA ASN A 73 -17.94 26.50 -12.07
C ASN A 73 -18.94 25.36 -12.35
N ARG A 74 -18.45 24.10 -12.36
CA ARG A 74 -19.29 22.90 -12.43
C ARG A 74 -19.10 22.11 -11.15
N HIS A 75 -20.18 21.56 -10.60
CA HIS A 75 -20.09 20.72 -9.41
C HIS A 75 -20.58 19.32 -9.74
N LEU A 76 -19.80 18.32 -9.33
CA LEU A 76 -20.32 16.96 -9.17
C LEU A 76 -21.35 16.99 -8.03
N SER A 77 -22.37 16.13 -8.05
CA SER A 77 -23.20 15.89 -6.86
C SER A 77 -22.44 15.08 -5.80
N VAL A 78 -22.99 14.99 -4.59
CA VAL A 78 -22.47 14.10 -3.53
C VAL A 78 -22.31 12.68 -4.06
N MET A 79 -23.33 12.19 -4.78
CA MET A 79 -23.36 10.87 -5.38
C MET A 79 -22.33 10.68 -6.51
N GLU A 80 -22.16 11.67 -7.36
CA GLU A 80 -21.14 11.61 -8.41
C GLU A 80 -19.72 11.67 -7.84
N THR A 81 -19.50 12.44 -6.78
CA THR A 81 -18.21 12.48 -6.08
C THR A 81 -17.93 11.14 -5.40
N ASN A 82 -18.94 10.46 -4.84
CA ASN A 82 -18.77 9.09 -4.34
C ASN A 82 -18.38 8.11 -5.46
N ILE A 83 -19.00 8.18 -6.64
CA ILE A 83 -18.61 7.34 -7.79
C ILE A 83 -17.19 7.67 -8.29
N ALA A 84 -16.82 8.94 -8.36
CA ALA A 84 -15.47 9.36 -8.73
C ALA A 84 -14.44 8.88 -7.70
N GLN A 85 -14.78 8.94 -6.41
CA GLN A 85 -13.99 8.40 -5.32
C GLN A 85 -13.79 6.89 -5.48
N THR A 86 -14.85 6.12 -5.71
CA THR A 86 -14.77 4.66 -5.87
C THR A 86 -13.93 4.27 -7.08
N ALA A 87 -14.21 4.85 -8.26
CA ALA A 87 -13.40 4.59 -9.46
C ALA A 87 -11.93 5.00 -9.28
N GLY A 88 -11.69 6.13 -8.61
CA GLY A 88 -10.33 6.61 -8.34
C GLY A 88 -9.58 5.80 -7.29
N SER A 89 -10.27 5.28 -6.26
CA SER A 89 -9.66 4.39 -5.27
C SER A 89 -9.22 3.10 -5.95
N ALA A 90 -10.14 2.48 -6.70
CA ALA A 90 -9.87 1.26 -7.46
C ALA A 90 -8.66 1.40 -8.39
N ALA A 91 -8.58 2.50 -9.14
CA ALA A 91 -7.44 2.78 -10.02
C ALA A 91 -6.14 3.02 -9.22
N GLY A 92 -6.21 3.78 -8.12
CA GLY A 92 -5.07 4.13 -7.26
C GLY A 92 -4.47 2.95 -6.51
N TYR A 93 -5.27 1.94 -6.16
CA TYR A 93 -4.80 0.71 -5.51
C TYR A 93 -4.23 -0.31 -6.51
N MET A 94 -4.34 -0.09 -7.82
CA MET A 94 -3.78 -1.01 -8.81
C MET A 94 -2.28 -1.23 -8.66
N SER A 95 -1.51 -0.26 -8.15
CA SER A 95 -0.09 -0.45 -7.83
C SER A 95 0.16 -1.63 -6.88
N SER A 96 -0.72 -1.80 -5.89
CA SER A 96 -0.63 -2.85 -4.88
C SER A 96 -1.38 -4.11 -5.31
N ALA A 97 -2.57 -3.96 -5.89
CA ALA A 97 -3.38 -5.07 -6.37
C ALA A 97 -2.73 -5.85 -7.52
N ALA A 98 -2.03 -5.17 -8.43
CA ALA A 98 -1.25 -5.81 -9.49
C ALA A 98 0.04 -6.48 -8.98
N GLY A 99 0.39 -6.29 -7.70
CA GLY A 99 1.62 -6.83 -7.11
C GLY A 99 2.89 -6.10 -7.54
N LEU A 100 2.78 -4.91 -8.14
CA LEU A 100 3.90 -4.17 -8.76
C LEU A 100 4.87 -3.55 -7.75
N VAL A 101 4.52 -3.55 -6.47
CA VAL A 101 5.38 -3.07 -5.37
C VAL A 101 6.04 -4.23 -4.60
N SER A 102 5.53 -5.46 -4.76
CA SER A 102 5.95 -6.62 -3.97
C SER A 102 6.22 -7.87 -4.83
N ALA A 103 5.19 -8.58 -5.25
CA ALA A 103 5.33 -9.90 -5.87
C ALA A 103 6.01 -9.86 -7.25
N ILE A 104 5.62 -8.92 -8.12
CA ILE A 104 6.17 -8.80 -9.48
C ILE A 104 7.64 -8.35 -9.44
N PRO A 105 8.04 -7.28 -8.72
CA PRO A 105 9.45 -6.97 -8.59
C PRO A 105 10.24 -8.08 -7.87
N ALA A 106 9.64 -8.83 -6.93
CA ALA A 106 10.30 -9.98 -6.33
C ALA A 106 10.56 -11.10 -7.35
N LEU A 107 9.64 -11.29 -8.29
CA LEU A 107 9.76 -12.24 -9.39
C LEU A 107 10.85 -11.80 -10.39
N MET A 108 10.91 -10.51 -10.71
CA MET A 108 11.98 -9.94 -11.55
C MET A 108 13.36 -10.08 -10.89
N LEU A 109 13.44 -9.88 -9.57
CA LEU A 109 14.66 -10.10 -8.78
C LEU A 109 15.08 -11.58 -8.72
N LEU A 110 14.22 -12.52 -9.14
CA LEU A 110 14.52 -13.95 -9.34
C LEU A 110 14.89 -14.26 -10.81
N GLY A 111 14.98 -13.24 -11.67
CA GLY A 111 15.33 -13.39 -13.08
C GLY A 111 14.16 -13.73 -14.01
N VAL A 112 12.91 -13.59 -13.54
CA VAL A 112 11.72 -13.86 -14.36
C VAL A 112 11.07 -12.54 -14.77
N GLU A 113 11.18 -12.23 -16.05
CA GLU A 113 10.54 -11.05 -16.66
C GLU A 113 9.16 -11.40 -17.23
N VAL A 114 8.22 -10.47 -17.09
CA VAL A 114 6.85 -10.64 -17.58
C VAL A 114 6.56 -9.60 -18.67
N PRO A 115 6.19 -10.03 -19.89
CA PRO A 115 5.81 -9.09 -20.94
C PRO A 115 4.66 -8.18 -20.51
N GLN A 116 4.71 -6.90 -20.90
CA GLN A 116 3.74 -5.89 -20.47
C GLN A 116 2.28 -6.30 -20.66
N GLY A 117 1.93 -6.83 -21.84
CA GLY A 117 0.55 -7.26 -22.13
C GLY A 117 0.08 -8.39 -21.20
N MET A 118 0.98 -9.33 -20.89
CA MET A 118 0.71 -10.40 -19.93
C MET A 118 0.57 -9.87 -18.51
N LEU A 119 1.41 -8.89 -18.12
CA LEU A 119 1.33 -8.27 -16.80
C LEU A 119 0.00 -7.50 -16.60
N ILE A 120 -0.52 -6.85 -17.65
CA ILE A 120 -1.85 -6.23 -17.62
C ILE A 120 -2.95 -7.28 -17.42
N LEU A 121 -2.92 -8.38 -18.17
CA LEU A 121 -3.91 -9.45 -18.04
C LEU A 121 -3.86 -10.14 -16.67
N TRP A 122 -2.66 -10.36 -16.15
CA TRP A 122 -2.45 -10.88 -14.80
C TRP A 122 -3.05 -9.95 -13.75
N ALA A 123 -2.70 -8.67 -13.81
CA ALA A 123 -3.17 -7.64 -12.89
C ALA A 123 -4.71 -7.53 -12.89
N LEU A 124 -5.34 -7.58 -14.07
CA LEU A 124 -6.80 -7.61 -14.21
C LEU A 124 -7.40 -8.86 -13.54
N GLY A 125 -6.84 -10.04 -13.82
CA GLY A 125 -7.33 -11.30 -13.23
C GLY A 125 -7.37 -11.26 -11.71
N VAL A 126 -6.24 -10.92 -11.09
CA VAL A 126 -6.12 -10.92 -9.62
C VAL A 126 -6.86 -9.76 -8.95
N ALA A 127 -6.91 -8.57 -9.56
CA ALA A 127 -7.64 -7.43 -9.02
C ALA A 127 -9.16 -7.66 -9.08
N PHE A 128 -9.66 -8.23 -10.19
CA PHE A 128 -11.06 -8.61 -10.30
C PHE A 128 -11.44 -9.69 -9.30
N LEU A 129 -10.59 -10.72 -9.10
CA LEU A 129 -10.83 -11.71 -8.03
C LEU A 129 -11.05 -11.04 -6.67
N GLY A 130 -10.23 -10.05 -6.31
CA GLY A 130 -10.42 -9.30 -5.06
C GLY A 130 -11.76 -8.57 -4.97
N VAL A 131 -12.20 -7.93 -6.05
CA VAL A 131 -13.54 -7.31 -6.13
C VAL A 131 -14.65 -8.34 -5.93
N PHE A 132 -14.54 -9.51 -6.54
CA PHE A 132 -15.53 -10.59 -6.38
C PHE A 132 -15.47 -11.26 -5.00
N PHE A 133 -14.31 -11.32 -4.35
CA PHE A 133 -14.21 -11.76 -2.95
C PHE A 133 -14.91 -10.80 -2.00
N ALA A 134 -14.94 -9.50 -2.32
CA ALA A 134 -15.58 -8.47 -1.51
C ALA A 134 -17.12 -8.54 -1.55
N VAL A 135 -17.74 -8.91 -2.67
CA VAL A 135 -19.21 -8.88 -2.84
C VAL A 135 -19.98 -9.53 -1.68
N PRO A 136 -19.72 -10.79 -1.27
CA PRO A 136 -20.45 -11.40 -0.17
C PRO A 136 -20.14 -10.76 1.19
N LEU A 137 -18.96 -10.13 1.36
CA LEU A 137 -18.55 -9.53 2.62
C LEU A 137 -19.33 -8.26 2.96
N ARG A 138 -19.89 -7.57 1.94
CA ARG A 138 -20.59 -6.29 2.11
C ARG A 138 -21.70 -6.37 3.15
N ARG A 139 -22.66 -7.28 2.95
CA ARG A 139 -23.82 -7.42 3.85
C ARG A 139 -23.37 -7.66 5.28
N GLN A 140 -22.43 -8.57 5.47
CA GLN A 140 -21.96 -8.94 6.79
C GLN A 140 -21.18 -7.80 7.46
N TYR A 141 -20.21 -7.20 6.78
CA TYR A 141 -19.27 -6.26 7.41
C TYR A 141 -19.78 -4.82 7.44
N VAL A 142 -20.53 -4.39 6.43
CA VAL A 142 -21.01 -3.01 6.30
C VAL A 142 -22.39 -2.84 6.94
N GLU A 143 -23.32 -3.76 6.67
CA GLU A 143 -24.73 -3.60 7.08
C GLU A 143 -25.05 -4.25 8.43
N VAL A 144 -24.64 -5.51 8.62
CA VAL A 144 -24.94 -6.30 9.84
C VAL A 144 -23.99 -5.93 10.98
N GLU A 145 -22.69 -6.14 10.79
CA GLU A 145 -21.69 -5.88 11.83
C GLU A 145 -21.32 -4.38 11.95
N ARG A 146 -21.67 -3.57 10.93
CA ARG A 146 -21.39 -2.13 10.88
C ARG A 146 -19.95 -1.78 11.27
N LEU A 147 -18.98 -2.51 10.73
CA LEU A 147 -17.57 -2.23 10.95
C LEU A 147 -17.25 -0.79 10.55
N ARG A 148 -16.26 -0.20 11.22
CA ARG A 148 -15.96 1.22 11.12
C ARG A 148 -15.44 1.61 9.74
N PHE A 149 -14.54 0.81 9.15
CA PHE A 149 -13.76 1.14 7.95
C PHE A 149 -13.31 2.62 7.98
N PRO A 150 -12.31 2.96 8.81
CA PRO A 150 -12.01 4.34 9.15
C PRO A 150 -11.76 5.25 7.94
N THR A 151 -10.99 4.80 6.94
CA THR A 151 -10.77 5.59 5.70
C THR A 151 -12.07 5.77 4.91
N GLY A 152 -12.89 4.74 4.75
CA GLY A 152 -14.20 4.84 4.07
C GLY A 152 -15.17 5.78 4.78
N THR A 153 -15.18 5.78 6.10
CA THR A 153 -15.97 6.73 6.91
C THR A 153 -15.45 8.16 6.77
N ALA A 154 -14.13 8.35 6.82
CA ALA A 154 -13.50 9.66 6.63
C ALA A 154 -13.73 10.20 5.21
N ALA A 155 -13.77 9.33 4.19
CA ALA A 155 -14.11 9.70 2.83
C ALA A 155 -15.57 10.20 2.73
N ALA A 156 -16.53 9.54 3.40
CA ALA A 156 -17.91 9.99 3.43
C ALA A 156 -18.05 11.36 4.11
N GLU A 157 -17.40 11.55 5.26
CA GLU A 157 -17.36 12.83 5.97
C GLU A 157 -16.71 13.93 5.15
N THR A 158 -15.61 13.63 4.47
CA THR A 158 -14.93 14.57 3.57
C THR A 158 -15.85 14.95 2.42
N ILE A 159 -16.51 13.99 1.78
CA ILE A 159 -17.46 14.26 0.70
C ILE A 159 -18.54 15.22 1.21
N LEU A 160 -19.20 14.94 2.33
CA LEU A 160 -20.25 15.79 2.88
C LEU A 160 -19.75 17.20 3.23
N ALA A 161 -18.56 17.30 3.84
CA ALA A 161 -17.96 18.58 4.19
C ALA A 161 -17.72 19.48 2.97
N MET A 162 -17.41 18.91 1.80
CA MET A 162 -17.23 19.68 0.56
C MET A 162 -18.52 20.36 0.08
N TYR A 163 -19.70 19.86 0.46
CA TYR A 163 -20.99 20.43 0.07
C TYR A 163 -21.64 21.28 1.17
N SER A 164 -21.22 21.14 2.43
CA SER A 164 -21.67 22.01 3.53
C SER A 164 -20.79 23.26 3.68
N GLU A 165 -19.48 23.15 3.41
CA GLU A 165 -18.49 24.23 3.59
C GLU A 165 -17.61 24.36 2.34
N ALA A 166 -18.17 24.92 1.25
CA ALA A 166 -17.52 24.97 -0.05
C ALA A 166 -16.11 25.63 -0.07
N GLY A 167 -15.82 26.53 0.87
CA GLY A 167 -14.50 27.20 0.98
C GLY A 167 -13.35 26.27 1.38
N ASP A 168 -13.64 25.25 2.20
CA ASP A 168 -12.61 24.39 2.80
C ASP A 168 -12.07 23.34 1.82
N ALA A 169 -12.94 22.83 0.96
CA ALA A 169 -12.58 21.88 -0.11
C ALA A 169 -11.62 22.51 -1.12
N VAL A 170 -11.98 23.71 -1.60
CA VAL A 170 -11.18 24.46 -2.58
C VAL A 170 -9.83 24.85 -1.98
N MET A 171 -9.78 25.23 -0.71
CA MET A 171 -8.52 25.51 -0.01
C MET A 171 -7.62 24.27 0.04
N LYS A 172 -8.13 23.11 0.46
CA LYS A 172 -7.37 21.86 0.51
C LYS A 172 -6.81 21.47 -0.86
N ALA A 173 -7.62 21.58 -1.91
CA ALA A 173 -7.20 21.29 -3.27
C ALA A 173 -6.13 22.27 -3.78
N ARG A 174 -6.27 23.57 -3.52
CA ARG A 174 -5.25 24.57 -3.86
C ARG A 174 -3.92 24.26 -3.16
N VAL A 175 -3.96 23.98 -1.86
CA VAL A 175 -2.75 23.63 -1.09
C VAL A 175 -2.09 22.38 -1.65
N LEU A 176 -2.87 21.34 -1.94
CA LEU A 176 -2.36 20.12 -2.58
C LEU A 176 -1.69 20.42 -3.92
N LEU A 177 -2.34 21.18 -4.80
CA LEU A 177 -1.81 21.54 -6.12
C LEU A 177 -0.53 22.38 -6.01
N PHE A 178 -0.48 23.37 -5.11
CA PHE A 178 0.72 24.18 -4.90
C PHE A 178 1.87 23.34 -4.33
N SER A 179 1.60 22.49 -3.35
CA SER A 179 2.59 21.57 -2.80
C SER A 179 3.08 20.58 -3.86
N ALA A 180 2.19 20.06 -4.71
CA ALA A 180 2.55 19.17 -5.81
C ALA A 180 3.40 19.87 -6.86
N LEU A 181 3.04 21.10 -7.26
CA LEU A 181 3.82 21.86 -8.22
C LEU A 181 5.20 22.23 -7.67
N ALA A 182 5.29 22.64 -6.40
CA ALA A 182 6.56 22.94 -5.75
C ALA A 182 7.46 21.68 -5.67
N ALA A 183 6.90 20.55 -5.25
CA ALA A 183 7.61 19.28 -5.23
C ALA A 183 8.04 18.83 -6.63
N ALA A 184 7.18 19.01 -7.65
CA ALA A 184 7.50 18.69 -9.03
C ALA A 184 8.66 19.55 -9.55
N ILE A 185 8.60 20.87 -9.39
CA ILE A 185 9.68 21.78 -9.82
C ILE A 185 10.99 21.42 -9.13
N PHE A 186 10.96 21.18 -7.82
CA PHE A 186 12.14 20.76 -7.06
C PHE A 186 12.69 19.41 -7.56
N THR A 187 11.80 18.46 -7.86
CA THR A 187 12.16 17.13 -8.35
C THR A 187 12.82 17.14 -9.72
N LEU A 188 12.31 17.98 -10.61
CA LEU A 188 12.90 18.20 -11.91
C LEU A 188 14.22 18.95 -11.80
N ALA A 189 14.32 19.93 -10.90
CA ALA A 189 15.55 20.68 -10.67
C ALA A 189 16.68 19.77 -10.16
N TYR A 190 16.40 18.86 -9.22
CA TYR A 190 17.44 17.97 -8.70
C TYR A 190 17.88 16.91 -9.70
N TYR A 191 17.08 16.59 -10.72
CA TYR A 191 17.53 15.73 -11.82
C TYR A 191 18.72 16.35 -12.54
N PHE A 192 18.63 17.64 -12.86
CA PHE A 192 19.69 18.38 -13.52
C PHE A 192 20.81 18.82 -12.57
N ILE A 193 20.51 19.04 -11.30
CA ILE A 193 21.47 19.46 -10.28
C ILE A 193 21.39 18.48 -9.09
N PRO A 194 22.05 17.30 -9.17
CA PRO A 194 21.95 16.26 -8.15
C PRO A 194 22.30 16.70 -6.73
N GLN A 195 23.12 17.74 -6.59
CA GLN A 195 23.50 18.35 -5.32
C GLN A 195 22.31 18.96 -4.56
N LEU A 196 21.18 19.23 -5.24
CA LEU A 196 19.93 19.65 -4.59
C LEU A 196 19.25 18.51 -3.84
N GLU A 197 19.31 17.28 -4.36
CA GLU A 197 18.78 16.08 -3.68
C GLU A 197 19.73 15.65 -2.58
N ASN A 198 21.04 15.61 -2.86
CA ASN A 198 22.07 15.13 -1.95
C ASN A 198 23.20 16.17 -1.86
N PRO A 199 23.08 17.19 -0.99
CA PRO A 199 24.14 18.16 -0.79
C PRO A 199 25.39 17.46 -0.23
N PRO A 200 26.57 17.61 -0.85
CA PRO A 200 27.81 16.93 -0.44
C PRO A 200 28.45 17.64 0.76
N LEU A 201 27.79 17.56 1.91
CA LEU A 201 28.23 18.23 3.15
C LEU A 201 29.56 17.71 3.67
N ASP A 202 29.85 16.43 3.44
CA ASP A 202 31.11 15.80 3.76
C ASP A 202 32.28 16.40 2.96
N GLU A 203 32.06 16.73 1.68
CA GLU A 203 33.03 17.45 0.86
C GLU A 203 33.16 18.90 1.30
N TRP A 204 32.03 19.60 1.53
CA TRP A 204 32.01 21.01 1.89
C TRP A 204 32.67 21.32 3.24
N PHE A 205 32.46 20.46 4.23
CA PHE A 205 33.00 20.65 5.58
C PHE A 205 34.26 19.82 5.86
N SER A 206 34.58 18.83 5.02
CA SER A 206 35.78 17.97 5.13
C SER A 206 35.95 17.30 6.51
N TRP A 207 34.85 17.01 7.20
CA TRP A 207 34.87 16.33 8.50
C TRP A 207 34.89 14.82 8.31
N SER A 208 35.94 14.15 8.79
CA SER A 208 36.13 12.69 8.65
C SER A 208 34.95 11.87 9.20
N PHE A 209 34.29 12.37 10.24
CA PHE A 209 33.07 11.74 10.77
C PHE A 209 31.89 11.81 9.80
N LEU A 210 31.69 12.91 9.07
CA LEU A 210 30.61 13.04 8.09
C LEU A 210 30.83 12.12 6.90
N ALA A 211 32.07 12.02 6.42
CA ALA A 211 32.43 11.08 5.36
C ALA A 211 32.15 9.62 5.79
N LEU A 212 32.55 9.23 7.01
CA LEU A 212 32.25 7.90 7.55
C LEU A 212 30.75 7.65 7.73
N ALA A 213 30.00 8.65 8.19
CA ALA A 213 28.55 8.55 8.31
C ALA A 213 27.89 8.35 6.92
N ALA A 214 28.34 9.10 5.91
CA ALA A 214 27.86 9.01 4.55
C ALA A 214 28.12 7.63 3.92
N THR A 215 29.25 6.96 4.20
CA THR A 215 29.48 5.58 3.70
C THR A 215 28.47 4.56 4.22
N TRP A 216 27.83 4.84 5.35
CA TRP A 216 26.76 4.02 5.94
C TRP A 216 25.36 4.57 5.61
N GLY A 217 25.26 5.50 4.67
CA GLY A 217 24.01 6.11 4.23
C GLY A 217 23.45 7.16 5.19
N PHE A 218 24.21 7.62 6.19
CA PHE A 218 23.82 8.72 7.08
C PHE A 218 24.30 10.06 6.52
N HIS A 219 23.68 10.49 5.41
CA HIS A 219 23.86 11.82 4.83
C HIS A 219 22.53 12.56 4.71
N ILE A 220 22.60 13.87 4.46
CA ILE A 220 21.40 14.68 4.23
C ILE A 220 20.92 14.43 2.81
N SER A 221 19.67 14.01 2.69
CA SER A 221 18.96 13.89 1.42
C SER A 221 17.64 14.63 1.49
N ILE A 222 17.19 15.18 0.36
CA ILE A 222 15.93 15.92 0.25
C ILE A 222 15.06 15.24 -0.80
N SER A 223 13.97 14.64 -0.33
CA SER A 223 12.95 14.01 -1.18
C SER A 223 11.57 14.51 -0.73
N PRO A 224 10.87 15.34 -1.53
CA PRO A 224 9.55 15.86 -1.17
C PRO A 224 8.55 14.76 -0.77
N SER A 225 8.47 13.67 -1.50
CA SER A 225 7.61 12.51 -1.21
C SER A 225 7.93 11.86 0.13
N LEU A 226 9.21 11.71 0.49
CA LEU A 226 9.60 11.16 1.79
C LEU A 226 9.36 12.16 2.94
N LEU A 227 9.54 13.46 2.70
CA LEU A 227 9.11 14.50 3.65
C LEU A 227 7.59 14.44 3.86
N GLY A 228 6.82 14.30 2.77
CA GLY A 228 5.37 14.09 2.79
C GLY A 228 4.97 12.82 3.53
N ALA A 229 5.68 11.71 3.30
CA ALA A 229 5.48 10.47 4.05
C ALA A 229 5.70 10.67 5.56
N GLY A 230 6.76 11.39 5.93
CA GLY A 230 7.03 11.77 7.33
C GLY A 230 5.93 12.61 7.98
N LEU A 231 5.29 13.50 7.22
CA LEU A 231 4.13 14.29 7.66
C LEU A 231 2.87 13.42 7.89
N LEU A 232 2.72 12.28 7.20
CA LEU A 232 1.49 11.46 7.21
C LEU A 232 1.53 10.28 8.19
N ILE A 233 2.65 9.56 8.25
CA ILE A 233 2.67 8.20 8.85
C ILE A 233 2.78 8.23 10.39
N GLY A 234 3.06 9.42 10.93
CA GLY A 234 2.98 9.71 12.36
C GLY A 234 4.23 9.29 13.16
N PRO A 235 4.34 9.80 14.40
CA PRO A 235 5.60 9.75 15.16
C PRO A 235 6.12 8.34 15.41
N ARG A 236 5.23 7.40 15.74
CA ARG A 236 5.61 6.04 16.12
C ARG A 236 6.35 5.31 15.00
N VAL A 237 5.86 5.44 13.77
CA VAL A 237 6.45 4.74 12.63
C VAL A 237 7.76 5.38 12.23
N VAL A 238 7.82 6.72 12.19
CA VAL A 238 9.02 7.46 11.83
C VAL A 238 10.15 7.24 12.86
N TRP A 239 9.86 7.28 14.16
CA TRP A 239 10.86 6.93 15.18
C TRP A 239 11.33 5.48 15.07
N SER A 240 10.44 4.57 14.66
CA SER A 240 10.81 3.17 14.41
C SER A 240 11.73 3.03 13.19
N LEU A 241 11.50 3.81 12.12
CA LEU A 241 12.39 3.87 10.95
C LEU A 241 13.77 4.39 11.33
N VAL A 242 13.86 5.45 12.13
CA VAL A 242 15.14 6.02 12.61
C VAL A 242 15.86 5.02 13.53
N ALA A 243 15.16 4.43 14.50
CA ALA A 243 15.74 3.43 15.40
C ALA A 243 16.21 2.20 14.62
N GLY A 244 15.45 1.75 13.63
CA GLY A 244 15.83 0.67 12.73
C GLY A 244 17.06 1.03 11.89
N ALA A 245 17.15 2.26 11.36
CA ALA A 245 18.30 2.71 10.56
C ALA A 245 19.57 2.77 11.41
N VAL A 246 19.50 3.33 12.63
CA VAL A 246 20.64 3.36 13.56
C VAL A 246 21.08 1.94 13.95
N LEU A 247 20.12 1.06 14.25
CA LEU A 247 20.43 -0.33 14.63
C LEU A 247 21.07 -1.12 13.46
N SER A 248 20.53 -0.99 12.26
CA SER A 248 21.00 -1.71 11.08
C SER A 248 22.30 -1.11 10.54
N TRP A 249 22.24 0.10 10.01
CA TRP A 249 23.37 0.74 9.31
C TRP A 249 24.39 1.36 10.26
N GLY A 250 23.98 1.76 11.46
CA GLY A 250 24.89 2.38 12.44
C GLY A 250 25.61 1.39 13.35
N ILE A 251 25.06 0.18 13.55
CA ILE A 251 25.56 -0.80 14.52
C ILE A 251 25.81 -2.16 13.87
N LEU A 252 24.76 -2.83 13.38
CA LEU A 252 24.84 -4.22 12.93
C LEU A 252 25.65 -4.39 11.65
N GLY A 253 25.49 -3.49 10.67
CA GLY A 253 26.23 -3.49 9.41
C GLY A 253 27.74 -3.33 9.63
N PRO A 254 28.19 -2.27 10.33
CA PRO A 254 29.61 -2.08 10.65
C PRO A 254 30.18 -3.24 11.47
N MET A 255 29.40 -3.80 12.38
CA MET A 255 29.80 -4.98 13.16
C MET A 255 29.97 -6.21 12.26
N ALA A 256 29.01 -6.49 11.37
CA ALA A 256 29.07 -7.64 10.46
C ALA A 256 30.27 -7.55 9.50
N GLN A 257 30.58 -6.34 9.01
CA GLN A 257 31.75 -6.11 8.16
C GLN A 257 33.07 -6.30 8.93
N ARG A 258 33.19 -5.69 10.12
CA ARG A 258 34.40 -5.79 10.97
C ARG A 258 34.69 -7.22 11.44
N LEU A 259 33.65 -8.01 11.68
CA LEU A 259 33.78 -9.41 12.10
C LEU A 259 33.96 -10.38 10.91
N GLY A 260 34.02 -9.87 9.68
CA GLY A 260 34.23 -10.68 8.47
C GLY A 260 33.02 -11.51 8.04
N TRP A 261 31.81 -11.20 8.54
CA TRP A 261 30.59 -11.91 8.16
C TRP A 261 30.06 -11.47 6.80
N ALA A 262 30.34 -10.21 6.44
CA ALA A 262 29.95 -9.58 5.18
C ALA A 262 31.06 -8.59 4.76
N PRO A 263 32.17 -9.08 4.19
CA PRO A 263 33.37 -8.27 3.95
C PRO A 263 33.30 -7.36 2.72
N GLY A 264 32.32 -7.55 1.83
CA GLY A 264 32.18 -6.76 0.60
C GLY A 264 31.77 -5.31 0.84
N ASP A 265 31.51 -4.59 -0.26
CA ASP A 265 31.06 -3.20 -0.23
C ASP A 265 29.77 -3.04 0.56
N VAL A 266 29.60 -1.90 1.25
CA VAL A 266 28.46 -1.64 2.16
C VAL A 266 27.12 -1.94 1.49
N MET A 267 26.96 -1.55 0.23
CA MET A 267 25.73 -1.66 -0.54
C MET A 267 25.61 -2.96 -1.37
N SER A 268 26.58 -3.88 -1.27
CA SER A 268 26.55 -5.16 -1.99
C SER A 268 25.57 -6.16 -1.36
N TYR A 269 24.77 -6.83 -2.21
CA TYR A 269 23.89 -7.92 -1.79
C TYR A 269 24.57 -9.29 -1.73
N SER A 270 25.64 -9.51 -2.49
CA SER A 270 26.30 -10.82 -2.58
C SER A 270 27.13 -11.15 -1.34
N ASP A 271 27.90 -10.16 -0.88
CA ASP A 271 28.96 -10.34 0.12
C ASP A 271 29.06 -9.14 1.08
N GLY A 272 28.23 -8.11 0.88
CA GLY A 272 28.25 -6.88 1.66
C GLY A 272 27.26 -6.84 2.83
N PRO A 273 27.43 -5.85 3.74
CA PRO A 273 26.52 -5.59 4.85
C PRO A 273 25.04 -5.49 4.46
N ARG A 274 24.72 -4.89 3.30
CA ARG A 274 23.33 -4.79 2.81
C ARG A 274 22.68 -6.16 2.63
N GLY A 275 23.38 -7.12 2.00
CA GLY A 275 22.91 -8.49 1.85
C GLY A 275 22.73 -9.22 3.18
N TRP A 276 23.61 -8.95 4.16
CA TRP A 276 23.50 -9.53 5.49
C TRP A 276 22.35 -8.94 6.31
N LEU A 277 22.17 -7.62 6.31
CA LEU A 277 21.13 -6.88 7.05
C LEU A 277 19.71 -7.20 6.56
N LEU A 278 19.58 -7.57 5.28
CA LEU A 278 18.31 -7.99 4.68
C LEU A 278 17.63 -9.09 5.52
N TRP A 279 18.36 -10.11 5.97
CA TRP A 279 17.78 -11.26 6.66
C TRP A 279 17.13 -10.95 8.02
N PRO A 280 17.82 -10.28 8.97
CA PRO A 280 17.16 -9.84 10.20
C PRO A 280 16.05 -8.82 9.92
N GLY A 281 16.20 -7.94 8.94
CA GLY A 281 15.16 -6.98 8.54
C GLY A 281 13.87 -7.67 8.08
N VAL A 282 13.99 -8.61 7.13
CA VAL A 282 12.87 -9.40 6.61
C VAL A 282 12.25 -10.26 7.70
N ALA A 283 13.06 -10.90 8.57
CA ALA A 283 12.51 -11.69 9.67
C ALA A 283 11.68 -10.86 10.65
N LEU A 284 12.12 -9.64 10.97
CA LEU A 284 11.36 -8.72 11.81
C LEU A 284 10.01 -8.36 11.17
N MET A 285 10.00 -8.07 9.87
CA MET A 285 8.77 -7.76 9.11
C MET A 285 7.83 -8.96 9.01
N VAL A 286 8.37 -10.14 8.69
CA VAL A 286 7.62 -11.40 8.54
C VAL A 286 7.00 -11.81 9.86
N SER A 287 7.78 -11.84 10.94
CA SER A 287 7.28 -12.31 12.24
C SER A 287 6.28 -11.34 12.87
N GLU A 288 6.47 -10.02 12.72
CA GLU A 288 5.45 -9.05 13.16
C GLU A 288 4.15 -9.21 12.36
N ALA A 289 4.24 -9.36 11.03
CA ALA A 289 3.06 -9.51 10.19
C ALA A 289 2.28 -10.79 10.54
N LEU A 290 2.98 -11.92 10.69
CA LEU A 290 2.37 -13.21 11.06
C LEU A 290 1.83 -13.20 12.49
N MET A 291 2.57 -12.65 13.45
CA MET A 291 2.09 -12.55 14.83
C MET A 291 0.90 -11.61 14.94
N SER A 292 0.92 -10.45 14.28
CA SER A 292 -0.22 -9.53 14.29
C SER A 292 -1.48 -10.21 13.74
N LEU A 293 -1.34 -10.96 12.64
CA LEU A 293 -2.43 -11.77 12.09
C LEU A 293 -2.89 -12.87 13.06
N GLY A 294 -1.96 -13.59 13.69
CA GLY A 294 -2.25 -14.64 14.67
C GLY A 294 -2.91 -14.11 15.94
N LEU A 295 -2.56 -12.91 16.41
CA LEU A 295 -3.22 -12.25 17.53
C LEU A 295 -4.64 -11.80 17.18
N SER A 296 -4.92 -11.57 15.89
CA SER A 296 -6.26 -11.33 15.36
C SER A 296 -7.06 -12.63 15.11
N TRP A 297 -6.66 -13.78 15.67
CA TRP A 297 -7.35 -15.06 15.46
C TRP A 297 -8.86 -15.04 15.82
N ARG A 298 -9.29 -14.21 16.77
CA ARG A 298 -10.73 -14.07 17.08
C ARG A 298 -11.49 -13.39 15.94
N THR A 299 -10.90 -12.34 15.38
CA THR A 299 -11.37 -11.63 14.18
C THR A 299 -11.40 -12.60 12.99
N VAL A 300 -10.35 -13.41 12.84
CA VAL A 300 -10.26 -14.49 11.83
C VAL A 300 -11.39 -15.52 12.01
N LEU A 301 -11.57 -16.07 13.22
CA LEU A 301 -12.62 -17.05 13.49
C LEU A 301 -14.01 -16.50 13.25
N ARG A 302 -14.27 -15.25 13.64
CA ARG A 302 -15.55 -14.59 13.35
C ARG A 302 -15.78 -14.45 11.84
N ALA A 303 -14.74 -14.14 11.06
CA ALA A 303 -14.85 -14.11 9.61
C ALA A 303 -15.30 -15.47 9.05
N PHE A 304 -14.80 -16.59 9.59
CA PHE A 304 -15.22 -17.94 9.21
C PHE A 304 -16.63 -18.30 9.69
N THR A 305 -17.03 -17.95 10.92
CA THR A 305 -18.39 -18.24 11.40
C THR A 305 -19.44 -17.40 10.70
N SER A 306 -19.12 -16.14 10.39
CA SER A 306 -20.00 -15.28 9.59
C SER A 306 -20.08 -15.75 8.14
N ALA A 307 -19.05 -16.45 7.63
CA ALA A 307 -19.10 -17.04 6.29
C ALA A 307 -20.18 -18.14 6.15
N ASN A 308 -20.50 -18.87 7.23
CA ASN A 308 -21.64 -19.80 7.24
C ASN A 308 -22.99 -19.07 7.24
N ALA A 309 -23.07 -17.82 7.70
CA ALA A 309 -24.27 -16.99 7.64
C ALA A 309 -24.49 -16.31 6.27
N LEU A 310 -23.47 -16.30 5.40
CA LEU A 310 -23.58 -15.78 4.02
C LEU A 310 -24.50 -16.62 3.13
N GLY A 311 -24.74 -17.88 3.48
CA GLY A 311 -25.51 -18.83 2.66
C GLY A 311 -27.02 -18.63 2.66
N ASP A 312 -27.59 -17.87 3.60
CA ASP A 312 -29.03 -17.95 3.90
C ASP A 312 -29.83 -16.66 3.63
N SER A 313 -29.29 -15.75 2.81
CA SER A 313 -29.83 -14.40 2.82
C SER A 313 -29.94 -13.78 1.43
N ARG A 314 -31.10 -13.99 0.79
CA ARG A 314 -31.53 -13.20 -0.38
C ARG A 314 -31.53 -11.73 0.04
N GLU A 315 -30.75 -10.91 -0.64
CA GLU A 315 -30.73 -9.47 -0.45
C GLU A 315 -31.94 -8.90 -1.22
N GLU A 316 -32.99 -8.46 -0.51
CA GLU A 316 -34.20 -7.90 -1.14
C GLU A 316 -33.98 -6.48 -1.70
N ASN A 317 -32.77 -5.93 -1.57
CA ASN A 317 -32.40 -4.60 -2.07
C ASN A 317 -32.31 -4.61 -3.62
N PRO A 318 -33.15 -3.83 -4.34
CA PRO A 318 -33.12 -3.77 -5.81
C PRO A 318 -31.80 -3.25 -6.39
N GLU A 319 -31.02 -2.50 -5.61
CA GLU A 319 -29.72 -1.92 -5.97
C GLU A 319 -28.54 -2.81 -5.53
N ALA A 320 -28.80 -4.01 -4.99
CA ALA A 320 -27.77 -5.00 -4.68
C ALA A 320 -27.06 -5.52 -5.94
N ILE A 321 -25.84 -6.03 -5.76
CA ILE A 321 -25.06 -6.64 -6.84
C ILE A 321 -25.72 -7.99 -7.18
N PRO A 322 -26.14 -8.24 -8.43
CA PRO A 322 -26.79 -9.50 -8.79
C PRO A 322 -25.85 -10.70 -8.57
N ASN A 323 -26.36 -11.79 -7.99
CA ASN A 323 -25.59 -13.02 -7.81
C ASN A 323 -25.02 -13.57 -9.13
N SER A 324 -25.68 -13.33 -10.26
CA SER A 324 -25.18 -13.70 -11.58
C SER A 324 -23.92 -12.94 -11.98
N TRP A 325 -23.82 -11.65 -11.63
CA TRP A 325 -22.63 -10.83 -11.87
C TRP A 325 -21.47 -11.27 -10.99
N TRP A 326 -21.77 -11.53 -9.71
CA TRP A 326 -20.78 -12.03 -8.76
C TRP A 326 -20.22 -13.40 -9.19
N MET A 327 -21.07 -14.39 -9.39
CA MET A 327 -20.64 -15.75 -9.71
C MET A 327 -20.03 -15.84 -11.11
N GLY A 328 -20.64 -15.19 -12.12
CA GLY A 328 -20.08 -15.15 -13.48
C GLY A 328 -18.72 -14.46 -13.52
N GLY A 329 -18.57 -13.35 -12.80
CA GLY A 329 -17.31 -12.63 -12.71
C GLY A 329 -16.24 -13.34 -11.89
N LEU A 330 -16.60 -14.02 -10.81
CA LEU A 330 -15.68 -14.87 -10.04
C LEU A 330 -15.16 -16.02 -10.90
N ILE A 331 -16.03 -16.67 -11.68
CA ILE A 331 -15.62 -17.73 -12.61
C ILE A 331 -14.70 -17.16 -13.69
N ALA A 332 -15.07 -16.05 -14.34
CA ALA A 332 -14.25 -15.42 -15.37
C ALA A 332 -12.88 -14.97 -14.85
N GLY A 333 -12.84 -14.31 -13.69
CA GLY A 333 -11.60 -13.90 -13.02
C GLY A 333 -10.75 -15.09 -12.59
N SER A 334 -11.37 -16.18 -12.14
CA SER A 334 -10.68 -17.43 -11.78
C SER A 334 -10.07 -18.10 -13.02
N CYS A 335 -10.82 -18.23 -14.12
CA CYS A 335 -10.32 -18.77 -15.37
C CYS A 335 -9.17 -17.95 -15.94
N LEU A 336 -9.28 -16.61 -15.92
CA LEU A 336 -8.20 -15.73 -16.34
C LEU A 336 -6.95 -15.91 -15.45
N THR A 337 -7.13 -15.93 -14.13
CA THR A 337 -6.01 -16.10 -13.18
C THR A 337 -5.35 -17.46 -13.33
N ILE A 338 -6.11 -18.54 -13.53
CA ILE A 338 -5.58 -19.89 -13.78
C ILE A 338 -4.80 -19.92 -15.10
N PHE A 339 -5.37 -19.37 -16.18
CA PHE A 339 -4.70 -19.29 -17.47
C PHE A 339 -3.39 -18.51 -17.39
N MET A 340 -3.39 -17.35 -16.73
CA MET A 340 -2.19 -16.53 -16.55
C MET A 340 -1.17 -17.22 -15.64
N ALA A 341 -1.61 -17.88 -14.57
CA ALA A 341 -0.76 -18.64 -13.66
C ALA A 341 -0.01 -19.78 -14.36
N ASP A 342 -0.72 -20.53 -15.19
CA ASP A 342 -0.16 -21.64 -15.97
C ASP A 342 0.75 -21.12 -17.10
N HIS A 343 0.24 -20.21 -17.93
CA HIS A 343 0.91 -19.80 -19.17
C HIS A 343 2.13 -18.88 -18.93
N VAL A 344 2.08 -17.99 -17.93
CA VAL A 344 3.14 -17.00 -17.68
C VAL A 344 4.11 -17.46 -16.60
N PHE A 345 3.60 -18.10 -15.55
CA PHE A 345 4.40 -18.45 -14.37
C PHE A 345 4.69 -19.94 -14.24
N GLY A 346 4.19 -20.78 -15.16
CA GLY A 346 4.40 -22.23 -15.14
C GLY A 346 3.74 -22.93 -13.95
N ILE A 347 2.73 -22.32 -13.33
CA ILE A 347 2.06 -22.84 -12.14
C ILE A 347 0.97 -23.80 -12.58
N ALA A 348 1.11 -25.07 -12.18
CA ALA A 348 0.11 -26.07 -12.52
C ALA A 348 -1.30 -25.63 -12.09
N TRP A 349 -2.27 -25.73 -13.00
CA TRP A 349 -3.64 -25.22 -12.82
C TRP A 349 -4.31 -25.64 -11.50
N TYR A 350 -4.04 -26.85 -11.00
CA TYR A 350 -4.61 -27.37 -9.76
C TYR A 350 -4.06 -26.64 -8.51
N LEU A 351 -2.82 -26.14 -8.56
CA LEU A 351 -2.24 -25.32 -7.50
C LEU A 351 -2.91 -23.96 -7.44
N THR A 352 -3.22 -23.37 -8.60
CA THR A 352 -3.98 -22.12 -8.67
C THR A 352 -5.42 -22.30 -8.19
N LEU A 353 -6.04 -23.45 -8.49
CA LEU A 353 -7.36 -23.80 -7.92
C LEU A 353 -7.35 -23.95 -6.41
N VAL A 354 -6.23 -24.32 -5.79
CA VAL A 354 -6.07 -24.29 -4.32
C VAL A 354 -5.80 -22.87 -3.82
N ALA A 355 -5.03 -22.07 -4.56
CA ALA A 355 -4.70 -20.69 -4.20
C ALA A 355 -5.94 -19.79 -4.12
N ILE A 356 -6.88 -19.90 -5.06
CA ILE A 356 -8.04 -18.99 -5.16
C ILE A 356 -8.97 -19.09 -3.93
N PRO A 357 -9.46 -20.26 -3.49
CA PRO A 357 -10.28 -20.38 -2.29
C PRO A 357 -9.53 -19.96 -1.02
N LEU A 358 -8.25 -20.32 -0.90
CA LEU A 358 -7.39 -19.87 0.19
C LEU A 358 -7.29 -18.33 0.21
N SER A 359 -7.11 -17.72 -0.96
CA SER A 359 -7.06 -16.26 -1.14
C SER A 359 -8.37 -15.60 -0.74
N ALA A 360 -9.52 -16.15 -1.10
CA ALA A 360 -10.83 -15.61 -0.73
C ALA A 360 -11.03 -15.58 0.79
N VAL A 361 -10.67 -16.67 1.46
CA VAL A 361 -10.71 -16.78 2.92
C VAL A 361 -9.78 -15.76 3.58
N LEU A 362 -8.54 -15.67 3.12
CA LEU A 362 -7.56 -14.74 3.68
C LEU A 362 -7.90 -13.27 3.36
N ALA A 363 -8.52 -13.00 2.22
CA ALA A 363 -9.04 -11.68 1.86
C ALA A 363 -10.16 -11.26 2.81
N ALA A 364 -11.06 -12.17 3.21
CA ALA A 364 -12.09 -11.87 4.22
C ALA A 364 -11.49 -11.47 5.57
N VAL A 365 -10.46 -12.22 6.01
CA VAL A 365 -9.69 -11.90 7.23
C VAL A 365 -9.03 -10.52 7.14
N ALA A 366 -8.36 -10.24 6.02
CA ALA A 366 -7.68 -8.96 5.79
C ALA A 366 -8.66 -7.79 5.73
N THR A 367 -9.81 -7.99 5.08
CA THR A 367 -10.89 -7.01 4.97
C THR A 367 -11.49 -6.68 6.32
N ARG A 368 -11.70 -7.68 7.17
CA ARG A 368 -12.19 -7.46 8.54
C ARG A 368 -11.19 -6.67 9.39
N SER A 369 -9.90 -7.05 9.33
CA SER A 369 -8.81 -6.28 9.97
C SER A 369 -8.83 -4.83 9.53
N THR A 370 -9.02 -4.59 8.22
CA THR A 370 -9.13 -3.24 7.66
C THR A 370 -10.36 -2.52 8.22
N GLY A 371 -11.51 -3.18 8.31
CA GLY A 371 -12.73 -2.61 8.88
C GLY A 371 -12.62 -2.21 10.36
N GLU A 372 -11.84 -2.96 11.14
CA GLU A 372 -11.61 -2.72 12.57
C GLU A 372 -10.49 -1.69 12.82
N THR A 373 -9.44 -1.68 12.00
CA THR A 373 -8.18 -0.96 12.31
C THR A 373 -7.65 -0.03 11.22
N ASP A 374 -8.27 -0.01 10.04
CA ASP A 374 -7.79 0.65 8.82
C ASP A 374 -6.48 0.08 8.24
N ILE A 375 -5.97 -1.01 8.82
CA ILE A 375 -4.74 -1.66 8.37
C ILE A 375 -5.11 -2.96 7.64
N ASN A 376 -4.75 -3.01 6.37
CA ASN A 376 -4.85 -4.21 5.55
C ASN A 376 -3.58 -5.06 5.69
N PRO A 377 -3.63 -6.26 6.31
CA PRO A 377 -2.45 -7.10 6.54
C PRO A 377 -2.03 -7.88 5.27
N VAL A 378 -2.04 -7.26 4.09
CA VAL A 378 -1.67 -7.86 2.78
C VAL A 378 -0.37 -8.65 2.89
N GLY A 379 0.65 -8.03 3.50
CA GLY A 379 1.95 -8.65 3.69
C GLY A 379 1.92 -9.88 4.61
N GLY A 380 1.01 -9.95 5.59
CA GLY A 380 0.86 -11.09 6.50
C GLY A 380 0.08 -12.23 5.88
N VAL A 381 -1.06 -11.94 5.23
CA VAL A 381 -1.86 -12.98 4.55
C VAL A 381 -1.15 -13.56 3.33
N GLY A 382 -0.37 -12.76 2.60
CA GLY A 382 0.52 -13.26 1.55
C GLY A 382 1.54 -14.26 2.10
N LYS A 383 2.17 -13.96 3.24
CA LYS A 383 3.15 -14.85 3.89
C LYS A 383 2.52 -16.15 4.40
N VAL A 384 1.27 -16.13 4.87
CA VAL A 384 0.53 -17.37 5.19
C VAL A 384 0.40 -18.24 3.93
N THR A 385 0.11 -17.64 2.79
CA THR A 385 0.04 -18.37 1.51
C THR A 385 1.40 -18.90 1.10
N GLN A 386 2.48 -18.12 1.28
CA GLN A 386 3.85 -18.60 1.04
C GLN A 386 4.16 -19.81 1.92
N LEU A 387 3.78 -19.82 3.21
CA LEU A 387 3.99 -20.99 4.08
C LEU A 387 3.24 -22.24 3.58
N VAL A 388 1.98 -22.09 3.15
CA VAL A 388 1.19 -23.19 2.58
C VAL A 388 1.84 -23.73 1.31
N PHE A 389 2.22 -22.85 0.39
CA PHE A 389 2.83 -23.24 -0.88
C PHE A 389 4.27 -23.70 -0.76
N GLY A 390 4.99 -23.35 0.32
CA GLY A 390 6.27 -23.95 0.67
C GLY A 390 6.15 -25.44 0.95
N GLY A 391 5.01 -25.88 1.50
CA GLY A 391 4.69 -27.30 1.69
C GLY A 391 4.08 -27.98 0.47
N LEU A 392 3.20 -27.29 -0.28
CA LEU A 392 2.50 -27.87 -1.44
C LEU A 392 3.36 -27.94 -2.71
N ALA A 393 4.31 -27.01 -2.87
CA ALA A 393 5.19 -26.92 -4.04
C ALA A 393 6.64 -26.66 -3.58
N PRO A 394 7.26 -27.60 -2.86
CA PRO A 394 8.60 -27.42 -2.31
C PRO A 394 9.63 -27.19 -3.43
N GLY A 395 10.54 -26.25 -3.21
CA GLY A 395 11.57 -25.86 -4.19
C GLY A 395 11.07 -24.96 -5.34
N GLN A 396 9.76 -24.71 -5.47
CA GLN A 396 9.21 -23.88 -6.54
C GLN A 396 8.98 -22.43 -6.07
N THR A 397 10.02 -21.60 -6.14
CA THR A 397 9.98 -20.20 -5.70
C THR A 397 8.93 -19.36 -6.45
N THR A 398 8.84 -19.49 -7.78
CA THR A 398 7.83 -18.78 -8.60
C THR A 398 6.41 -19.17 -8.18
N THR A 399 6.12 -20.46 -8.06
CA THR A 399 4.82 -20.97 -7.62
C THR A 399 4.46 -20.45 -6.22
N ASN A 400 5.41 -20.47 -5.30
CA ASN A 400 5.25 -19.93 -3.94
C ASN A 400 4.88 -18.44 -3.95
N LEU A 401 5.67 -17.65 -4.67
CA LEU A 401 5.55 -16.20 -4.72
C LEU A 401 4.26 -15.76 -5.39
N MET A 402 3.93 -16.36 -6.54
CA MET A 402 2.77 -15.96 -7.34
C MET A 402 1.45 -16.48 -6.76
N ALA A 403 1.44 -17.62 -6.07
CA ALA A 403 0.27 -18.00 -5.28
C ALA A 403 -0.01 -16.98 -4.16
N ALA A 404 1.03 -16.51 -3.47
CA ALA A 404 0.90 -15.44 -2.49
C ALA A 404 0.49 -14.10 -3.10
N ALA A 405 0.85 -13.85 -4.37
CA ALA A 405 0.43 -12.67 -5.10
C ALA A 405 -1.08 -12.65 -5.35
N ILE A 406 -1.71 -13.80 -5.63
CA ILE A 406 -3.18 -13.92 -5.74
C ILE A 406 -3.84 -13.52 -4.42
N THR A 407 -3.34 -14.03 -3.29
CA THR A 407 -3.84 -13.66 -1.96
C THR A 407 -3.64 -12.18 -1.67
N GLY A 408 -2.46 -11.64 -1.97
CA GLY A 408 -2.13 -10.24 -1.71
C GLY A 408 -3.01 -9.28 -2.51
N ALA A 409 -3.17 -9.56 -3.80
CA ALA A 409 -4.05 -8.81 -4.70
C ALA A 409 -5.51 -8.88 -4.27
N GLY A 410 -5.99 -10.10 -3.98
CA GLY A 410 -7.35 -10.35 -3.52
C GLY A 410 -7.67 -9.61 -2.22
N ALA A 411 -6.78 -9.69 -1.23
CA ALA A 411 -6.91 -8.98 0.03
C ALA A 411 -6.82 -7.46 -0.12
N SER A 412 -5.98 -6.96 -1.04
CA SER A 412 -5.87 -5.52 -1.36
C SER A 412 -7.19 -4.99 -1.91
N GLN A 413 -7.69 -5.57 -3.01
CA GLN A 413 -8.92 -5.07 -3.64
C GLN A 413 -10.19 -5.37 -2.86
N ALA A 414 -10.28 -6.48 -2.13
CA ALA A 414 -11.45 -6.74 -1.30
C ALA A 414 -11.58 -5.69 -0.18
N SER A 415 -10.45 -5.35 0.45
CA SER A 415 -10.41 -4.33 1.49
C SER A 415 -10.72 -2.92 0.97
N ASP A 416 -10.16 -2.54 -0.18
CA ASP A 416 -10.44 -1.26 -0.84
C ASP A 416 -11.92 -1.14 -1.20
N MET A 417 -12.48 -2.16 -1.86
CA MET A 417 -13.90 -2.17 -2.22
C MET A 417 -14.81 -2.09 -0.99
N MET A 418 -14.45 -2.69 0.15
CA MET A 418 -15.23 -2.52 1.39
C MET A 418 -15.14 -1.12 1.98
N GLN A 419 -13.98 -0.45 1.89
CA GLN A 419 -13.86 0.96 2.28
C GLN A 419 -14.85 1.80 1.47
N ASP A 420 -14.86 1.59 0.16
CA ASP A 420 -15.71 2.34 -0.78
C ASP A 420 -17.19 2.04 -0.58
N LEU A 421 -17.55 0.77 -0.38
CA LEU A 421 -18.92 0.38 -0.07
C LEU A 421 -19.38 0.91 1.29
N LYS A 422 -18.48 1.05 2.28
CA LYS A 422 -18.81 1.77 3.52
C LYS A 422 -19.07 3.24 3.24
N THR A 423 -18.23 3.91 2.44
CA THR A 423 -18.46 5.29 2.03
C THR A 423 -19.83 5.44 1.36
N GLY A 424 -20.14 4.58 0.40
CA GLY A 424 -21.42 4.60 -0.30
C GLY A 424 -22.60 4.30 0.61
N HIS A 425 -22.49 3.34 1.51
CA HIS A 425 -23.53 3.04 2.51
C HIS A 425 -23.86 4.25 3.38
N LEU A 426 -22.82 4.93 3.91
CA LEU A 426 -23.00 6.16 4.69
C LEU A 426 -23.62 7.30 3.87
N LEU A 427 -23.45 7.30 2.55
CA LEU A 427 -24.02 8.29 1.65
C LEU A 427 -25.34 7.84 0.98
N GLY A 428 -25.85 6.64 1.28
CA GLY A 428 -27.03 6.07 0.61
C GLY A 428 -26.84 5.74 -0.88
N ALA A 429 -25.60 5.59 -1.35
CA ALA A 429 -25.28 5.27 -2.74
C ALA A 429 -25.61 3.80 -3.10
N SER A 430 -25.86 3.55 -4.39
CA SER A 430 -26.13 2.20 -4.91
C SER A 430 -24.86 1.33 -4.91
N PRO A 431 -24.87 0.18 -4.22
CA PRO A 431 -23.77 -0.78 -4.25
C PRO A 431 -23.46 -1.29 -5.66
N ARG A 432 -24.50 -1.51 -6.48
CA ARG A 432 -24.34 -1.94 -7.88
C ARG A 432 -23.60 -0.91 -8.72
N LYS A 433 -23.89 0.39 -8.52
CA LYS A 433 -23.22 1.47 -9.26
C LYS A 433 -21.77 1.64 -8.83
N GLN A 434 -21.49 1.53 -7.53
CA GLN A 434 -20.12 1.50 -7.02
C GLN A 434 -19.33 0.29 -7.52
N PHE A 435 -19.96 -0.88 -7.59
CA PHE A 435 -19.34 -2.08 -8.16
C PHE A 435 -18.89 -1.87 -9.61
N ILE A 436 -19.74 -1.26 -10.45
CA ILE A 436 -19.37 -0.90 -11.83
C ILE A 436 -18.20 0.11 -11.83
N ALA A 437 -18.25 1.13 -10.97
CA ALA A 437 -17.19 2.12 -10.85
C ALA A 437 -15.84 1.47 -10.45
N GLN A 438 -15.86 0.49 -9.56
CA GLN A 438 -14.68 -0.28 -9.14
C GLN A 438 -14.05 -1.02 -10.32
N LEU A 439 -14.86 -1.74 -11.11
CA LEU A 439 -14.38 -2.48 -12.28
C LEU A 439 -13.79 -1.55 -13.34
N VAL A 440 -14.44 -0.42 -13.61
CA VAL A 440 -13.95 0.59 -14.56
C VAL A 440 -12.65 1.22 -14.06
N GLY A 441 -12.56 1.53 -12.77
CA GLY A 441 -11.36 2.08 -12.15
C GLY A 441 -10.17 1.13 -12.23
N ILE A 442 -10.37 -0.17 -11.98
CA ILE A 442 -9.34 -1.21 -12.16
C ILE A 442 -8.81 -1.21 -13.60
N CYS A 443 -9.71 -1.20 -14.59
CA CYS A 443 -9.32 -1.17 -16.00
C CYS A 443 -8.53 0.10 -16.37
N ALA A 444 -8.95 1.27 -15.88
CA ALA A 444 -8.22 2.51 -16.14
C ALA A 444 -6.85 2.53 -15.45
N GLY A 445 -6.79 2.11 -14.19
CA GLY A 445 -5.58 2.06 -13.39
C GLY A 445 -4.54 1.12 -13.98
N VAL A 446 -4.94 -0.10 -14.40
CA VAL A 446 -3.99 -1.09 -14.93
C VAL A 446 -3.31 -0.61 -16.23
N ILE A 447 -4.06 0.07 -17.10
CA ILE A 447 -3.57 0.54 -18.41
C ILE A 447 -2.45 1.57 -18.24
N LEU A 448 -2.47 2.36 -17.15
CA LEU A 448 -1.47 3.38 -16.89
C LEU A 448 -0.36 2.91 -15.94
N VAL A 449 -0.70 2.15 -14.90
CA VAL A 449 0.26 1.75 -13.87
C VAL A 449 1.31 0.75 -14.38
N VAL A 450 0.93 -0.17 -15.27
CA VAL A 450 1.86 -1.20 -15.78
C VAL A 450 2.94 -0.58 -16.70
N PRO A 451 2.60 0.29 -17.69
CA PRO A 451 3.63 1.00 -18.46
C PRO A 451 4.55 1.85 -17.58
N VAL A 452 4.01 2.53 -16.57
CA VAL A 452 4.83 3.33 -15.64
C VAL A 452 5.73 2.46 -14.78
N TYR A 453 5.26 1.29 -14.35
CA TYR A 453 6.12 0.31 -13.68
C TYR A 453 7.29 -0.11 -14.56
N ASN A 454 7.02 -0.51 -15.81
CA ASN A 454 8.08 -0.88 -16.76
C ASN A 454 9.05 0.27 -17.04
N LEU A 455 8.54 1.50 -17.13
CA LEU A 455 9.38 2.70 -17.26
C LEU A 455 10.36 2.81 -16.09
N PHE A 456 9.89 2.65 -14.85
CA PHE A 456 10.76 2.72 -13.68
C PHE A 456 11.78 1.59 -13.62
N THR A 457 11.38 0.36 -13.92
CA THR A 457 12.30 -0.80 -13.90
C THR A 457 13.31 -0.79 -15.04
N ASN A 458 13.02 -0.08 -16.14
CA ASN A 458 13.98 0.15 -17.22
C ASN A 458 14.93 1.33 -16.92
N ALA A 459 14.46 2.33 -16.17
CA ALA A 459 15.28 3.50 -15.82
C ALA A 459 16.24 3.22 -14.65
N TRP A 460 15.82 2.42 -13.67
CA TRP A 460 16.58 2.16 -12.44
C TRP A 460 16.56 0.68 -12.06
N GLU A 461 17.69 0.21 -11.55
CA GLU A 461 17.85 -1.17 -11.08
C GLU A 461 16.98 -1.46 -9.85
N LEU A 462 16.19 -2.54 -9.92
CA LEU A 462 15.44 -3.06 -8.77
C LEU A 462 16.40 -3.61 -7.71
N GLY A 463 16.19 -3.22 -6.46
CA GLY A 463 17.14 -3.47 -5.38
C GLY A 463 18.28 -2.46 -5.36
N GLY A 464 18.38 -1.52 -6.30
CA GLY A 464 19.38 -0.44 -6.26
C GLY A 464 19.16 0.56 -5.11
N GLU A 465 19.91 1.65 -5.11
CA GLU A 465 19.69 2.74 -4.13
C GLU A 465 18.44 3.56 -4.45
N LYS A 466 18.17 3.80 -5.74
CA LYS A 466 17.00 4.56 -6.21
C LYS A 466 15.70 3.76 -6.05
N LEU A 467 15.72 2.45 -6.32
CA LEU A 467 14.59 1.53 -6.13
C LEU A 467 14.96 0.35 -5.21
N PRO A 468 15.09 0.55 -3.89
CA PRO A 468 15.45 -0.54 -2.95
C PRO A 468 14.44 -1.68 -2.90
N ALA A 469 13.18 -1.44 -3.26
CA ALA A 469 12.08 -2.38 -3.32
C ALA A 469 11.95 -3.28 -2.08
N PRO A 470 11.89 -2.72 -0.85
CA PRO A 470 12.02 -3.52 0.38
C PRO A 470 10.89 -4.53 0.58
N ALA A 471 9.68 -4.23 0.09
CA ALA A 471 8.58 -5.19 0.09
C ALA A 471 8.87 -6.38 -0.85
N ALA A 472 9.39 -6.11 -2.04
CA ALA A 472 9.81 -7.15 -2.98
C ALA A 472 10.92 -8.03 -2.39
N MET A 473 11.93 -7.41 -1.78
CA MET A 473 13.01 -8.11 -1.09
C MET A 473 12.49 -9.04 0.00
N ALA A 474 11.51 -8.60 0.81
CA ALA A 474 10.90 -9.43 1.83
C ALA A 474 10.09 -10.62 1.25
N TRP A 475 9.40 -10.42 0.14
CA TRP A 475 8.63 -11.47 -0.52
C TRP A 475 9.55 -12.51 -1.19
N LYS A 476 10.61 -12.05 -1.88
CA LYS A 476 11.67 -12.88 -2.48
C LYS A 476 12.37 -13.71 -1.40
N ALA A 477 12.88 -13.07 -0.34
CA ALA A 477 13.62 -13.74 0.71
C ALA A 477 12.79 -14.82 1.42
N MET A 478 11.49 -14.59 1.60
CA MET A 478 10.58 -15.61 2.14
C MET A 478 10.43 -16.81 1.19
N ALA A 479 10.26 -16.56 -0.11
CA ALA A 479 10.12 -17.62 -1.11
C ALA A 479 11.41 -18.45 -1.22
N GLU A 480 12.58 -17.80 -1.24
CA GLU A 480 13.88 -18.47 -1.28
C GLU A 480 14.14 -19.28 0.00
N LEU A 481 13.85 -18.72 1.18
CA LEU A 481 14.03 -19.42 2.46
C LEU A 481 13.18 -20.69 2.52
N LEU A 482 11.94 -20.66 2.01
CA LEU A 482 11.06 -21.83 1.98
C LEU A 482 11.48 -22.86 0.92
N ALA A 483 12.15 -22.43 -0.15
CA ALA A 483 12.64 -23.32 -1.20
C ALA A 483 14.01 -23.96 -0.87
N GLY A 484 14.96 -23.17 -0.38
CA GLY A 484 16.35 -23.58 -0.13
C GLY A 484 16.68 -23.89 1.34
N GLY A 485 15.80 -23.55 2.28
CA GLY A 485 16.02 -23.75 3.72
C GLY A 485 17.07 -22.80 4.31
N PHE A 486 17.37 -22.94 5.60
CA PHE A 486 18.28 -22.04 6.33
C PHE A 486 19.76 -22.15 5.91
N GLY A 487 20.13 -23.14 5.10
CA GLY A 487 21.50 -23.36 4.64
C GLY A 487 21.99 -22.33 3.61
N MET A 488 21.09 -21.59 2.97
CA MET A 488 21.43 -20.53 2.01
C MET A 488 21.87 -19.21 2.67
N LEU A 489 21.73 -19.11 4.00
CA LEU A 489 21.90 -17.86 4.71
C LEU A 489 23.39 -17.51 4.90
N PRO A 490 23.77 -16.23 4.82
CA PRO A 490 25.13 -15.78 5.12
C PRO A 490 25.58 -16.19 6.52
N LEU A 491 26.90 -16.15 6.74
CA LEU A 491 27.50 -16.52 8.01
C LEU A 491 26.85 -15.75 9.18
N HIS A 492 26.41 -16.48 10.20
CA HIS A 492 25.69 -15.97 11.39
C HIS A 492 24.37 -15.23 11.14
N ALA A 493 23.91 -15.09 9.89
CA ALA A 493 22.62 -14.48 9.59
C ALA A 493 21.46 -15.27 10.20
N THR A 494 21.57 -16.60 10.34
CA THR A 494 20.59 -17.46 11.04
C THR A 494 20.31 -17.01 12.47
N LYS A 495 21.34 -16.64 13.23
CA LYS A 495 21.20 -16.17 14.62
C LYS A 495 20.54 -14.79 14.65
N ALA A 496 20.98 -13.88 13.78
CA ALA A 496 20.41 -12.55 13.68
C ALA A 496 18.93 -12.61 13.27
N LEU A 497 18.62 -13.47 12.30
CA LEU A 497 17.28 -13.80 11.83
C LEU A 497 16.41 -14.32 12.97
N ALA A 498 16.90 -15.30 13.75
CA ALA A 498 16.15 -15.86 14.88
C ALA A 498 15.84 -14.80 15.95
N ILE A 499 16.82 -13.97 16.31
CA ILE A 499 16.62 -12.87 17.28
C ILE A 499 15.59 -11.88 16.74
N ALA A 500 15.74 -11.44 15.48
CA ALA A 500 14.82 -10.50 14.85
C ALA A 500 13.40 -11.09 14.72
N ALA A 501 13.27 -12.39 14.42
CA ALA A 501 12.00 -13.08 14.39
C ALA A 501 11.33 -13.06 15.78
N ILE A 502 12.07 -13.37 16.85
CA ILE A 502 11.56 -13.31 18.23
C ILE A 502 11.12 -11.89 18.60
N VAL A 503 11.95 -10.89 18.32
CA VAL A 503 11.62 -9.48 18.59
C VAL A 503 10.35 -9.06 17.83
N GLY A 504 10.26 -9.38 16.53
CA GLY A 504 9.12 -9.03 15.70
C GLY A 504 7.84 -9.75 16.14
N ALA A 505 7.93 -10.97 16.65
CA ALA A 505 6.79 -11.66 17.25
C ALA A 505 6.44 -11.09 18.65
N ALA A 506 7.42 -10.67 19.44
CA ALA A 506 7.17 -10.10 20.75
C ALA A 506 6.48 -8.73 20.66
N LEU A 507 6.82 -7.89 19.68
CA LEU A 507 6.31 -6.52 19.56
C LEU A 507 4.77 -6.45 19.51
N PRO A 508 4.05 -7.20 18.64
CA PRO A 508 2.58 -7.22 18.66
C PRO A 508 1.98 -7.77 19.95
N VAL A 509 2.64 -8.73 20.60
CA VAL A 509 2.16 -9.32 21.87
C VAL A 509 2.22 -8.29 22.98
N ILE A 510 3.36 -7.61 23.14
CA ILE A 510 3.56 -6.59 24.19
C ILE A 510 2.66 -5.38 23.91
N ARG A 511 2.36 -5.08 22.64
CA ARG A 511 1.48 -3.97 22.22
C ARG A 511 0.03 -4.11 22.68
N ARG A 512 -0.40 -5.30 23.11
CA ARG A 512 -1.71 -5.48 23.77
C ARG A 512 -1.80 -4.76 25.12
N ASN A 513 -0.66 -4.41 25.72
CA ASN A 513 -0.64 -3.58 26.92
C ASN A 513 -0.78 -2.10 26.53
N GLU A 514 -1.93 -1.51 26.84
CA GLU A 514 -2.25 -0.11 26.51
C GLU A 514 -1.27 0.90 27.14
N THR A 515 -0.62 0.56 28.25
CA THR A 515 0.40 1.42 28.89
C THR A 515 1.71 1.45 28.10
N LEU A 516 2.11 0.32 27.50
CA LEU A 516 3.38 0.21 26.76
C LEU A 516 3.21 0.54 25.27
N LYS A 517 2.01 0.37 24.73
CA LYS A 517 1.65 0.61 23.33
C LYS A 517 2.17 1.93 22.73
N PRO A 518 2.16 3.09 23.44
CA PRO A 518 2.70 4.34 22.89
C PRO A 518 4.22 4.33 22.69
N TYR A 519 4.95 3.55 23.50
CA TYR A 519 6.41 3.51 23.51
C TYR A 519 7.00 2.39 22.66
N LEU A 520 6.17 1.41 22.26
CA LEU A 520 6.65 0.27 21.48
C LEU A 520 6.83 0.63 20.01
N PRO A 521 7.97 0.28 19.40
CA PRO A 521 8.19 0.52 17.99
C PRO A 521 7.25 -0.32 17.10
N SER A 522 7.21 0.04 15.83
CA SER A 522 6.72 -0.82 14.75
C SER A 522 7.90 -1.59 14.20
N GLY A 523 7.93 -2.89 14.43
CA GLY A 523 8.92 -3.80 13.86
C GLY A 523 8.79 -3.91 12.33
N LEU A 524 7.61 -3.71 11.75
CA LEU A 524 7.46 -3.56 10.29
C LEU A 524 8.31 -2.38 9.79
N ALA A 525 8.17 -1.21 10.39
CA ALA A 525 8.96 -0.03 10.03
C ALA A 525 10.45 -0.19 10.34
N MET A 526 10.79 -0.73 11.51
CA MET A 526 12.18 -1.05 11.83
C MET A 526 12.78 -2.00 10.78
N GLY A 527 12.05 -3.04 10.37
CA GLY A 527 12.54 -4.03 9.42
C GLY A 527 12.70 -3.46 8.01
N ILE A 528 11.84 -2.53 7.60
CA ILE A 528 12.02 -1.77 6.36
C ILE A 528 13.31 -0.95 6.41
N ALA A 529 13.63 -0.32 7.53
CA ALA A 529 14.84 0.47 7.70
C ALA A 529 16.15 -0.35 7.59
N PHE A 530 16.09 -1.69 7.73
CA PHE A 530 17.23 -2.58 7.49
C PHE A 530 17.50 -2.82 6.00
N ILE A 531 16.51 -2.54 5.14
CA ILE A 531 16.57 -2.83 3.71
C ILE A 531 16.78 -1.55 2.89
N ILE A 532 16.12 -0.45 3.30
CA ILE A 532 16.30 0.84 2.64
C ILE A 532 17.55 1.56 3.18
N PRO A 533 18.22 2.39 2.34
CA PRO A 533 19.30 3.26 2.80
C PRO A 533 18.90 4.14 3.99
N ALA A 534 19.82 4.38 4.93
CA ALA A 534 19.54 5.09 6.18
C ALA A 534 18.98 6.51 5.96
N TYR A 535 19.45 7.22 4.94
CA TYR A 535 19.00 8.58 4.62
C TYR A 535 17.48 8.64 4.36
N ASN A 536 16.85 7.60 3.81
CA ASN A 536 15.40 7.60 3.58
C ASN A 536 14.61 7.71 4.90
N SER A 537 15.08 7.03 5.95
CA SER A 537 14.52 7.15 7.31
C SER A 537 14.74 8.55 7.89
N LEU A 538 15.89 9.17 7.61
CA LEU A 538 16.18 10.54 8.05
C LEU A 538 15.29 11.58 7.35
N VAL A 539 15.05 11.45 6.04
CA VAL A 539 14.16 12.36 5.32
C VAL A 539 12.75 12.33 5.91
N MET A 540 12.22 11.13 6.16
CA MET A 540 10.92 10.98 6.84
C MET A 540 10.93 11.58 8.26
N PHE A 541 12.06 11.52 8.96
CA PHE A 541 12.23 12.16 10.27
C PHE A 541 12.19 13.68 10.21
N TYR A 542 12.79 14.30 9.19
CA TYR A 542 12.68 15.75 8.98
C TYR A 542 11.24 16.18 8.70
N GLY A 543 10.47 15.36 7.96
CA GLY A 543 9.04 15.55 7.76
C GLY A 543 8.25 15.54 9.08
N LEU A 544 8.55 14.59 9.98
CA LEU A 544 7.96 14.55 11.31
C LEU A 544 8.31 15.79 12.16
N ILE A 545 9.57 16.25 12.10
CA ILE A 545 9.99 17.48 12.79
C ILE A 545 9.19 18.67 12.28
N ALA A 546 9.05 18.80 10.96
CA ALA A 546 8.25 19.86 10.35
C ALA A 546 6.79 19.81 10.81
N TRP A 547 6.21 18.62 10.96
CA TRP A 547 4.87 18.44 11.54
C TRP A 547 4.79 18.94 12.99
N TYR A 548 5.74 18.58 13.84
CA TYR A 548 5.76 19.03 15.25
C TYR A 548 5.89 20.55 15.36
N ILE A 549 6.78 21.16 14.56
CA ILE A 549 6.96 22.61 14.52
C ILE A 549 5.66 23.28 14.05
N TRP A 550 5.08 22.82 12.95
CA TRP A 550 3.84 23.40 12.42
C TRP A 550 2.69 23.25 13.41
N ARG A 551 2.58 22.10 14.10
CA ARG A 551 1.59 21.86 15.16
C ARG A 551 1.77 22.81 16.34
N ALA A 552 3.01 23.14 16.72
CA ALA A 552 3.28 24.09 17.79
C ALA A 552 2.91 25.54 17.40
N ILE A 553 3.05 25.90 16.12
CA ILE A 553 2.77 27.25 15.61
C ILE A 553 1.26 27.45 15.33
N ASN A 554 0.62 26.51 14.64
CA ASN A 554 -0.79 26.62 14.24
C ASN A 554 -1.47 25.22 14.18
N PRO A 555 -2.00 24.74 15.31
CA PRO A 555 -2.64 23.42 15.39
C PRO A 555 -3.80 23.24 14.40
N THR A 556 -4.67 24.25 14.29
CA THR A 556 -5.86 24.20 13.43
C THR A 556 -5.48 24.08 11.94
N ALA A 557 -4.46 24.80 11.49
CA ALA A 557 -3.99 24.71 10.12
C ALA A 557 -3.37 23.33 9.82
N VAL A 558 -2.59 22.76 10.75
CA VAL A 558 -1.98 21.43 10.59
C VAL A 558 -3.05 20.36 10.44
N GLU A 559 -4.04 20.34 11.33
CA GLU A 559 -5.12 19.36 11.27
C GLU A 559 -5.91 19.45 9.96
N LYS A 560 -6.10 20.68 9.45
CA LYS A 560 -6.86 20.92 8.22
C LYS A 560 -6.07 20.66 6.93
N LEU A 561 -4.77 20.95 6.91
CA LEU A 561 -3.98 21.05 5.66
C LEU A 561 -2.80 20.09 5.55
N SER A 562 -2.31 19.50 6.66
CA SER A 562 -1.12 18.64 6.63
C SER A 562 -1.25 17.48 5.64
N PHE A 563 -2.42 16.84 5.60
CA PHE A 563 -2.71 15.78 4.63
C PHE A 563 -2.60 16.28 3.19
N ALA A 564 -3.14 17.46 2.88
CA ALA A 564 -3.10 18.05 1.54
C ALA A 564 -1.67 18.40 1.11
N VAL A 565 -0.87 18.99 2.02
CA VAL A 565 0.55 19.30 1.76
C VAL A 565 1.33 18.02 1.47
N ALA A 566 1.17 17.01 2.32
CA ALA A 566 1.88 15.75 2.18
C ALA A 566 1.48 14.97 0.92
N ALA A 567 0.18 14.87 0.65
CA ALA A 567 -0.33 14.26 -0.59
C ALA A 567 0.17 15.03 -1.83
N GLY A 568 0.25 16.37 -1.73
CA GLY A 568 0.85 17.20 -2.77
C GLY A 568 2.31 16.85 -3.02
N PHE A 569 3.15 16.80 -1.98
CA PHE A 569 4.56 16.44 -2.13
C PHE A 569 4.77 15.04 -2.71
N ILE A 570 3.96 14.08 -2.24
CA ILE A 570 3.94 12.70 -2.75
C ILE A 570 3.59 12.67 -4.24
N ALA A 571 2.48 13.31 -4.64
CA ALA A 571 2.03 13.35 -6.04
C ALA A 571 3.02 14.10 -6.95
N GLY A 572 3.55 15.23 -6.48
CA GLY A 572 4.47 16.08 -7.24
C GLY A 572 5.79 15.39 -7.57
N GLU A 573 6.45 14.80 -6.56
CA GLU A 573 7.67 14.03 -6.80
C GLU A 573 7.36 12.73 -7.56
N GLY A 574 6.25 12.04 -7.26
CA GLY A 574 5.89 10.81 -7.98
C GLY A 574 5.70 11.01 -9.48
N LEU A 575 4.98 12.07 -9.88
CA LEU A 575 4.78 12.43 -11.28
C LEU A 575 6.08 12.87 -11.96
N MET A 576 6.90 13.68 -11.30
CA MET A 576 8.21 14.05 -11.85
C MET A 576 9.21 12.90 -11.81
N GLY A 577 9.00 11.90 -10.97
CA GLY A 577 9.72 10.63 -11.03
C GLY A 577 9.55 9.96 -12.39
N ILE A 578 8.34 9.96 -12.96
CA ILE A 578 8.07 9.43 -14.32
C ILE A 578 8.87 10.22 -15.37
N VAL A 579 8.90 11.55 -15.25
CA VAL A 579 9.68 12.41 -16.13
C VAL A 579 11.18 12.12 -15.99
N ASN A 580 11.69 12.07 -14.77
CA ASN A 580 13.09 11.76 -14.48
C ASN A 580 13.49 10.37 -14.99
N ALA A 581 12.64 9.36 -14.83
CA ALA A 581 12.86 8.03 -15.40
C ALA A 581 12.93 8.06 -16.92
N THR A 582 12.05 8.83 -17.56
CA THR A 582 12.06 9.05 -19.02
C THR A 582 13.35 9.73 -19.46
N LEU A 583 13.76 10.80 -18.78
CA LEU A 583 15.01 11.51 -19.08
C LEU A 583 16.24 10.61 -18.89
N THR A 584 16.23 9.76 -17.85
CA THR A 584 17.29 8.77 -17.58
C THR A 584 17.40 7.77 -18.72
N ILE A 585 16.27 7.25 -19.22
CA ILE A 585 16.25 6.32 -20.36
C ILE A 585 16.75 6.97 -21.65
N PHE A 586 16.46 8.27 -21.85
CA PHE A 586 16.98 9.03 -22.99
C PHE A 586 18.41 9.54 -22.79
N GLU A 587 19.09 9.13 -21.71
CA GLU A 587 20.47 9.51 -21.39
C GLU A 587 20.69 11.03 -21.38
N VAL A 588 19.67 11.80 -20.99
CA VAL A 588 19.78 13.26 -20.88
C VAL A 588 20.76 13.59 -19.76
N PRO A 589 21.88 14.27 -20.04
CA PRO A 589 22.87 14.53 -19.01
C PRO A 589 22.35 15.56 -17.98
N PRO A 590 22.77 15.43 -16.71
CA PRO A 590 22.58 16.51 -15.73
C PRO A 590 23.35 17.78 -16.18
N LEU A 591 23.00 18.94 -15.62
CA LEU A 591 23.58 20.24 -15.96
C LEU A 591 24.97 20.49 -15.33
N THR A 592 25.69 19.43 -14.94
CA THR A 592 27.00 19.52 -14.27
C THR A 592 27.99 18.52 -14.83
#